data_AF-A0AAU1XY65-F1
#
_entry.id   AF-A0AAU1XY65-F1
#
_cell.length_a   1.000
_cell.length_b   1.000
_cell.length_c   1.000
_cell.angle_alpha   90.00
_cell.angle_beta   90.00
_cell.angle_gamma   90.00
#
_symmetry.space_group_name_H-M   'P 1'
#
loop_
_entity.id
_entity.type
_entity.pdbx_description
1 polymer ?
#
loop_
_entity_poly.entity_id
_entity_poly.type
_entity_poly.pdbx_seq_one_letter_code
_entity_poly.pdbx_strand_id
1 'polypeptide(L)'
;MRLRARGFTARGDPESEIPPAFAFDLLRLSGTDTTSWPYRRRRTARESVFAARRLTAPRVLCPSTTEVDVVREWLTWASVGMEGVVFKRLDDAYRPPVRGWQKYKVRETSEAITGSLAVPSTLLLGRYDTEGRFQYVGRTTALAQAAGAAVADLLAAGRRGHPWTG
;
A
#
# COMPACT_ATOMS: atom_id res chain seq x y z
N MET A 1 10.41 -10.76 26.21
CA MET A 1 11.20 -11.11 25.02
C MET A 1 11.07 -9.96 24.02
N ARG A 2 12.09 -9.09 23.93
CA ARG A 2 12.04 -7.82 23.19
C ARG A 2 12.31 -8.06 21.70
N LEU A 3 11.32 -7.83 20.83
CA LEU A 3 11.50 -7.78 19.39
C LEU A 3 12.16 -6.45 19.02
N ARG A 4 13.39 -6.50 18.49
CA ARG A 4 14.05 -5.33 17.92
C ARG A 4 13.38 -4.99 16.60
N ALA A 5 12.67 -3.87 16.55
CA ALA A 5 12.25 -3.23 15.32
C ALA A 5 13.51 -2.82 14.54
N ARG A 6 13.82 -3.54 13.46
CA ARG A 6 14.76 -3.05 12.44
C ARG A 6 13.93 -2.21 11.47
N GLY A 7 14.30 -0.94 11.35
CA GLY A 7 13.66 0.04 10.49
C GLY A 7 13.53 -0.46 9.05
N PHE A 8 12.41 -0.10 8.43
CA PHE A 8 12.13 -0.36 7.04
C PHE A 8 12.82 0.70 6.19
N THR A 9 13.99 0.38 5.64
CA THR A 9 14.64 1.18 4.59
C THR A 9 14.88 0.29 3.39
N ALA A 10 14.00 0.38 2.39
CA ALA A 10 14.28 -0.11 1.06
C ALA A 10 15.08 0.95 0.31
N ARG A 11 16.41 0.87 0.40
CA ARG A 11 17.32 1.54 -0.53
C ARG A 11 18.37 0.51 -0.88
N GLY A 12 18.27 -0.04 -2.08
CA GLY A 12 19.20 -1.03 -2.59
C GLY A 12 20.04 -0.47 -3.74
N ASP A 13 21.08 -1.23 -4.08
CA ASP A 13 22.24 -0.87 -4.91
C ASP A 13 21.91 -1.01 -6.42
N PRO A 14 22.23 -0.05 -7.31
CA PRO A 14 21.59 0.05 -8.64
C PRO A 14 22.14 -0.90 -9.73
N GLU A 15 23.05 -1.83 -9.44
CA GLU A 15 23.56 -2.79 -10.43
C GLU A 15 22.90 -4.18 -10.26
N SER A 16 21.81 -4.40 -10.99
CA SER A 16 21.08 -5.69 -11.13
C SER A 16 20.40 -6.23 -9.86
N GLU A 17 19.64 -5.39 -9.15
CA GLU A 17 18.95 -5.81 -7.93
C GLU A 17 17.53 -6.33 -8.20
N ILE A 18 17.34 -7.65 -8.04
CA ILE A 18 16.00 -8.24 -8.05
C ILE A 18 15.20 -7.62 -6.89
N PRO A 19 14.05 -6.96 -7.13
CA PRO A 19 13.31 -6.31 -6.07
C PRO A 19 12.83 -7.34 -5.03
N PRO A 20 12.70 -6.94 -3.75
CA PRO A 20 12.26 -7.85 -2.72
C PRO A 20 10.86 -8.39 -3.01
N ALA A 21 10.72 -9.72 -2.97
CA ALA A 21 9.48 -10.45 -3.11
C ALA A 21 8.94 -10.85 -1.73
N PHE A 22 7.81 -10.25 -1.34
CA PHE A 22 7.18 -10.51 -0.04
C PHE A 22 6.23 -11.71 -0.11
N ALA A 23 6.59 -12.79 0.57
CA ALA A 23 5.76 -14.00 0.66
C ALA A 23 4.67 -13.84 1.73
N PHE A 24 3.41 -13.77 1.30
CA PHE A 24 2.24 -13.51 2.17
C PHE A 24 1.28 -14.70 2.33
N ASP A 25 1.39 -15.74 1.51
CA ASP A 25 0.64 -17.01 1.60
C ASP A 25 1.48 -18.20 1.14
N LEU A 26 1.00 -19.42 1.39
CA LEU A 26 1.59 -20.68 0.91
C LEU A 26 0.47 -21.55 0.34
N LEU A 27 0.44 -21.71 -0.99
CA LEU A 27 -0.64 -22.40 -1.71
C LEU A 27 -0.30 -23.86 -2.06
N ARG A 28 0.99 -24.21 -2.10
CA ARG A 28 1.45 -25.59 -2.21
C ARG A 28 2.70 -25.82 -1.37
N LEU A 29 2.82 -27.03 -0.83
CA LEU A 29 3.98 -27.47 -0.06
C LEU A 29 4.32 -28.92 -0.46
N SER A 30 5.49 -29.13 -1.05
CA SER A 30 5.97 -30.47 -1.45
C SER A 30 4.92 -31.27 -2.23
N GLY A 31 4.30 -30.65 -3.24
CA GLY A 31 3.25 -31.24 -4.06
C GLY A 31 1.83 -31.19 -3.45
N THR A 32 1.71 -31.01 -2.13
CA THR A 32 0.41 -30.90 -1.45
C THR A 32 -0.24 -29.55 -1.72
N ASP A 33 -1.51 -29.57 -2.14
CA ASP A 33 -2.34 -28.37 -2.19
C ASP A 33 -2.76 -27.96 -0.77
N THR A 34 -2.41 -26.73 -0.37
CA THR A 34 -2.69 -26.21 0.97
C THR A 34 -3.85 -25.21 0.97
N THR A 35 -4.52 -24.96 -0.16
CA THR A 35 -5.58 -23.94 -0.29
C THR A 35 -6.78 -24.21 0.62
N SER A 36 -7.13 -25.47 0.86
CA SER A 36 -8.21 -25.87 1.78
C SER A 36 -7.86 -25.71 3.26
N TRP A 37 -6.58 -25.51 3.60
CA TRP A 37 -6.15 -25.37 4.98
C TRP A 37 -6.56 -24.01 5.55
N PRO A 38 -6.86 -23.92 6.86
CA PRO A 38 -6.97 -22.64 7.56
C PRO A 38 -5.73 -21.75 7.37
N TYR A 39 -5.90 -20.42 7.24
CA TYR A 39 -4.79 -19.48 7.05
C TYR A 39 -3.71 -19.62 8.14
N ARG A 40 -4.10 -19.83 9.41
CA ARG A 40 -3.14 -20.07 10.51
C ARG A 40 -2.17 -21.20 10.20
N ARG A 41 -2.64 -22.31 9.64
CA ARG A 41 -1.82 -23.47 9.28
C ARG A 41 -0.90 -23.16 8.10
N ARG A 42 -1.41 -22.46 7.08
CA ARG A 42 -0.59 -22.03 5.93
C ARG A 42 0.51 -21.05 6.35
N ARG A 43 0.21 -20.14 7.30
CA ARG A 43 1.16 -19.19 7.87
C ARG A 43 2.29 -19.92 8.60
N THR A 44 1.97 -20.80 9.54
CA THR A 44 2.99 -21.60 10.27
C THR A 44 3.84 -22.41 9.31
N ALA A 45 3.23 -23.08 8.33
CA ALA A 45 3.97 -23.86 7.34
C ALA A 45 4.94 -22.98 6.50
N ARG A 46 4.51 -21.77 6.12
CA ARG A 46 5.39 -20.81 5.41
C ARG A 46 6.58 -20.39 6.27
N GLU A 47 6.34 -20.07 7.54
CA GLU A 47 7.40 -19.71 8.49
C GLU A 47 8.42 -20.83 8.67
N SER A 48 7.94 -22.07 8.80
CA SER A 48 8.80 -23.26 8.84
C SER A 48 9.64 -23.42 7.57
N VAL A 49 9.08 -23.17 6.39
CA VAL A 49 9.84 -23.22 5.11
C VAL A 49 10.93 -22.15 5.09
N PHE A 50 10.61 -20.92 5.50
CA PHE A 50 11.58 -19.82 5.57
C PHE A 50 12.72 -20.15 6.54
N ALA A 51 12.41 -20.67 7.74
CA ALA A 51 13.39 -21.05 8.73
C ALA A 51 14.26 -22.23 8.26
N ALA A 52 13.64 -23.33 7.81
CA ALA A 52 14.34 -24.55 7.41
C ALA A 52 15.27 -24.32 6.21
N ARG A 53 14.85 -23.48 5.25
CA ARG A 53 15.64 -23.17 4.06
C ARG A 53 16.50 -21.90 4.21
N ARG A 54 16.47 -21.26 5.38
CA ARG A 54 17.18 -20.00 5.67
C ARG A 54 16.93 -18.95 4.58
N LEU A 55 15.68 -18.81 4.13
CA LEU A 55 15.33 -17.88 3.06
C LEU A 55 15.51 -16.45 3.54
N THR A 56 16.28 -15.69 2.78
CA THR A 56 16.53 -14.26 2.98
C THR A 56 16.35 -13.51 1.65
N ALA A 57 16.71 -12.21 1.63
CA ALA A 57 16.64 -11.36 0.45
C ALA A 57 17.14 -12.08 -0.83
N PRO A 58 16.44 -11.92 -1.98
CA PRO A 58 15.30 -11.01 -2.18
C PRO A 58 13.95 -11.60 -1.69
N ARG A 59 13.91 -12.79 -1.09
CA ARG A 59 12.65 -13.39 -0.59
C ARG A 59 12.42 -12.97 0.85
N VAL A 60 11.37 -12.20 1.09
CA VAL A 60 11.07 -11.64 2.40
C VAL A 60 9.79 -12.25 2.93
N LEU A 61 9.80 -12.69 4.19
CA LEU A 61 8.57 -13.11 4.85
C LEU A 61 7.73 -11.85 5.12
N CYS A 62 6.52 -11.79 4.58
CA CYS A 62 5.63 -10.66 4.85
C CYS A 62 5.31 -10.60 6.36
N PRO A 63 5.53 -9.46 7.05
CA PRO A 63 5.14 -9.30 8.45
C PRO A 63 3.66 -9.61 8.66
N SER A 64 3.31 -10.17 9.82
CA SER A 64 1.92 -10.44 10.21
C SER A 64 1.83 -10.45 11.73
N THR A 65 0.69 -10.02 12.25
CA THR A 65 0.40 -9.92 13.68
C THR A 65 -1.09 -10.18 13.91
N THR A 66 -1.45 -10.67 15.09
CA THR A 66 -2.82 -10.71 15.62
C THR A 66 -3.09 -9.57 16.61
N GLU A 67 -2.05 -8.81 16.98
CA GLU A 67 -2.12 -7.76 17.99
C GLU A 67 -2.52 -6.42 17.38
N VAL A 68 -3.60 -5.84 17.90
CA VAL A 68 -4.16 -4.57 17.40
C VAL A 68 -3.19 -3.40 17.55
N ASP A 69 -2.38 -3.38 18.62
CA ASP A 69 -1.45 -2.29 18.88
C ASP A 69 -0.29 -2.27 17.89
N VAL A 70 0.17 -3.45 17.46
CA VAL A 70 1.18 -3.58 16.39
C VAL A 70 0.61 -3.09 15.06
N VAL A 71 -0.67 -3.38 14.77
CA VAL A 71 -1.33 -2.86 13.57
C VAL A 71 -1.43 -1.34 13.61
N ARG A 72 -1.80 -0.75 14.77
CA ARG A 72 -1.86 0.71 14.94
C ARG A 72 -0.51 1.36 14.70
N GLU A 73 0.57 0.76 15.21
CA GLU A 73 1.94 1.21 14.97
C GLU A 73 2.29 1.16 13.47
N TRP A 74 2.04 0.04 12.80
CA TRP A 74 2.32 -0.09 11.37
C TRP A 74 1.58 0.95 10.52
N LEU A 75 0.34 1.32 10.89
CA LEU A 75 -0.43 2.32 10.16
C LEU A 75 0.17 3.74 10.26
N THR A 76 1.14 3.99 11.15
CA THR A 76 1.88 5.26 11.17
C THR A 76 3.06 5.28 10.19
N TRP A 77 3.36 4.17 9.50
CA TRP A 77 4.51 4.02 8.60
C TRP A 77 4.23 4.39 7.14
N ALA A 78 3.14 5.12 6.86
CA ALA A 78 2.82 5.58 5.51
C ALA A 78 3.96 6.39 4.87
N SER A 79 4.64 7.22 5.66
CA SER A 79 5.77 8.04 5.21
C SER A 79 6.99 7.25 4.77
N VAL A 80 7.11 5.97 5.16
CA VAL A 80 8.19 5.07 4.72
C VAL A 80 7.72 4.07 3.66
N GLY A 81 6.57 4.32 3.03
CA GLY A 81 6.07 3.57 1.89
C GLY A 81 5.12 2.42 2.23
N MET A 82 4.67 2.29 3.49
CA MET A 82 3.65 1.30 3.83
C MET A 82 2.24 1.81 3.48
N GLU A 83 1.59 1.22 2.47
CA GLU A 83 0.25 1.64 2.05
C GLU A 83 -0.87 1.30 3.05
N GLY A 84 -0.69 0.27 3.88
CA GLY A 84 -1.72 -0.22 4.79
C GLY A 84 -1.61 -1.71 5.07
N VAL A 85 -2.69 -2.28 5.62
CA VAL A 85 -2.75 -3.68 6.08
C VAL A 85 -3.84 -4.48 5.38
N VAL A 86 -3.63 -5.80 5.30
CA VAL A 86 -4.62 -6.75 4.78
C VAL A 86 -5.04 -7.69 5.91
N PHE A 87 -6.33 -7.70 6.22
CA PHE A 87 -6.92 -8.60 7.19
C PHE A 87 -7.34 -9.91 6.52
N LYS A 88 -6.92 -11.01 7.14
CA LYS A 88 -7.27 -12.39 6.75
C LYS A 88 -7.82 -13.09 7.97
N ARG A 89 -8.99 -13.72 7.86
CA ARG A 89 -9.48 -14.57 8.96
C ARG A 89 -8.56 -15.77 9.10
N LEU A 90 -8.20 -16.10 10.33
CA LEU A 90 -7.24 -17.18 10.63
C LEU A 90 -7.75 -18.56 10.18
N ASP A 91 -9.06 -18.72 10.10
CA ASP A 91 -9.72 -19.99 9.85
C ASP A 91 -10.16 -20.16 8.40
N ASP A 92 -9.98 -19.12 7.58
CA ASP A 92 -10.38 -19.14 6.18
C ASP A 92 -9.41 -19.96 5.32
N ALA A 93 -10.00 -20.82 4.50
CA ALA A 93 -9.35 -21.40 3.34
C ALA A 93 -9.02 -20.31 2.29
N TYR A 94 -8.01 -20.57 1.46
CA TYR A 94 -7.75 -19.76 0.28
C TYR A 94 -8.78 -20.09 -0.81
N ARG A 95 -9.59 -19.12 -1.21
CA ARG A 95 -10.69 -19.30 -2.19
C ARG A 95 -10.51 -18.37 -3.40
N PRO A 96 -9.72 -18.74 -4.41
CA PRO A 96 -9.71 -18.00 -5.67
C PRO A 96 -10.99 -18.33 -6.46
N PRO A 97 -11.68 -17.38 -7.13
CA PRO A 97 -11.41 -15.94 -7.32
C PRO A 97 -12.13 -15.02 -6.31
N VAL A 98 -12.52 -15.50 -5.13
CA VAL A 98 -13.30 -14.74 -4.15
C VAL A 98 -12.49 -13.59 -3.57
N ARG A 99 -13.04 -12.37 -3.62
CA ARG A 99 -12.48 -11.19 -2.93
C ARG A 99 -12.82 -11.23 -1.44
N GLY A 100 -12.20 -12.15 -0.71
CA GLY A 100 -12.50 -12.41 0.71
C GLY A 100 -11.65 -11.63 1.71
N TRP A 101 -10.56 -10.99 1.29
CA TRP A 101 -9.67 -10.26 2.19
C TRP A 101 -10.02 -8.78 2.28
N GLN A 102 -10.07 -8.27 3.50
CA GLN A 102 -10.33 -6.86 3.77
C GLN A 102 -9.02 -6.09 3.75
N LYS A 103 -9.01 -4.94 3.09
CA LYS A 103 -7.83 -4.07 2.99
C LYS A 103 -8.13 -2.77 3.72
N TYR A 104 -7.24 -2.36 4.60
CA TYR A 104 -7.28 -1.04 5.21
C TYR A 104 -6.06 -0.27 4.71
N LYS A 105 -6.31 0.79 3.93
CA LYS A 105 -5.27 1.64 3.36
C LYS A 105 -5.17 2.94 4.13
N VAL A 106 -3.95 3.39 4.41
CA VAL A 106 -3.72 4.75 4.91
C VAL A 106 -4.02 5.71 3.77
N ARG A 107 -4.83 6.72 4.05
CA ARG A 107 -5.18 7.75 3.09
C ARG A 107 -4.30 8.97 3.33
N GLU A 108 -3.43 9.27 2.37
CA GLU A 108 -2.81 10.59 2.30
C GLU A 108 -3.73 11.53 1.51
N THR A 109 -3.84 12.76 2.00
CA THR A 109 -4.54 13.84 1.28
C THR A 109 -3.48 14.80 0.76
N SER A 110 -3.61 15.19 -0.49
CA SER A 110 -2.75 16.20 -1.13
C SER A 110 -3.64 17.17 -1.89
N GLU A 111 -3.13 18.37 -2.13
CA GLU A 111 -3.86 19.39 -2.85
C GLU A 111 -3.86 19.09 -4.36
N ALA A 112 -4.95 19.48 -5.00
CA ALA A 112 -5.19 19.26 -6.41
C ALA A 112 -5.66 20.56 -7.05
N ILE A 113 -5.23 20.79 -8.28
CA ILE A 113 -5.66 21.90 -9.12
C ILE A 113 -6.21 21.34 -10.44
N THR A 114 -7.09 22.09 -11.09
CA THR A 114 -7.63 21.71 -12.39
C THR A 114 -7.92 22.93 -13.24
N GLY A 115 -7.89 22.76 -14.56
CA GLY A 115 -8.20 23.82 -15.52
C GLY A 115 -9.70 24.08 -15.70
N SER A 116 -10.58 23.22 -15.17
CA SER A 116 -12.03 23.42 -15.23
C SER A 116 -12.67 23.26 -13.86
N LEU A 117 -13.44 24.27 -13.44
CA LEU A 117 -14.31 24.18 -12.27
C LEU A 117 -15.58 23.35 -12.54
N ALA A 118 -15.96 23.21 -13.81
CA ALA A 118 -17.11 22.43 -14.21
C ALA A 118 -16.68 21.00 -14.60
N VAL A 119 -17.08 20.02 -13.79
CA VAL A 119 -16.95 18.57 -14.05
C VAL A 119 -15.59 18.19 -14.67
N PRO A 120 -14.48 18.37 -13.95
CA PRO A 120 -13.15 18.11 -14.50
C PRO A 120 -13.00 16.66 -14.95
N SER A 121 -12.39 16.47 -16.12
CA SER A 121 -12.02 15.14 -16.64
C SER A 121 -10.64 14.69 -16.16
N THR A 122 -9.81 15.58 -15.61
CA THR A 122 -8.48 15.28 -15.07
C THR A 122 -8.11 16.31 -14.00
N LEU A 123 -7.36 15.89 -12.98
CA LEU A 123 -6.76 16.76 -11.96
C LEU A 123 -5.24 16.74 -12.06
N LEU A 124 -4.61 17.89 -11.90
CA LEU A 124 -3.18 18.03 -11.67
C LEU A 124 -2.94 18.11 -10.17
N LEU A 125 -2.10 17.25 -9.66
CA LEU A 125 -1.80 17.13 -8.23
C LEU A 125 -0.49 17.86 -7.95
N GLY A 126 -0.46 18.59 -6.84
CA GLY A 126 0.78 19.16 -6.34
C GLY A 126 0.85 19.15 -4.83
N ARG A 127 2.07 19.30 -4.33
CA ARG A 127 2.37 19.35 -2.91
C ARG A 127 3.30 20.52 -2.66
N TYR A 128 3.06 21.23 -1.57
CA TYR A 128 4.03 22.19 -1.08
C TYR A 128 5.24 21.45 -0.50
N ASP A 129 6.45 21.86 -0.90
CA ASP A 129 7.68 21.44 -0.25
C ASP A 129 7.85 22.16 1.11
N THR A 130 8.92 21.83 1.83
CA THR A 130 9.22 22.43 3.14
C THR A 130 9.52 23.93 3.08
N GLU A 131 9.78 24.47 1.89
CA GLU A 131 10.02 25.89 1.64
C GLU A 131 8.75 26.62 1.18
N GLY A 132 7.60 25.94 1.16
CA GLY A 132 6.32 26.51 0.75
C GLY A 132 6.19 26.70 -0.76
N ARG A 133 7.00 26.02 -1.59
CA ARG A 133 6.85 26.03 -3.05
C ARG A 133 5.95 24.89 -3.50
N PHE A 134 5.00 25.18 -4.37
CA PHE A 134 4.13 24.17 -4.96
C PHE A 134 4.89 23.34 -5.99
N GLN A 135 4.97 22.03 -5.77
CA GLN A 135 5.63 21.07 -6.66
C GLN A 135 4.56 20.21 -7.34
N TYR A 136 4.63 20.10 -8.67
CA TYR A 136 3.81 19.15 -9.40
C TYR A 136 4.23 17.72 -9.04
N VAL A 137 3.27 16.88 -8.65
CA VAL A 137 3.53 15.47 -8.25
C VAL A 137 2.84 14.45 -9.14
N GLY A 138 1.94 14.88 -10.04
CA GLY A 138 1.32 13.99 -11.01
C GLY A 138 -0.06 14.44 -11.45
N ARG A 139 -0.74 13.58 -12.20
CA ARG A 139 -2.11 13.80 -12.66
C ARG A 139 -2.95 12.55 -12.44
N THR A 140 -4.25 12.72 -12.28
CA THR A 140 -5.17 11.60 -12.29
C THR A 140 -5.25 10.98 -13.69
N THR A 141 -5.71 9.73 -13.79
CA THR A 141 -6.29 9.25 -15.04
C THR A 141 -7.58 10.02 -15.37
N ALA A 142 -8.14 9.79 -16.56
CA ALA A 142 -9.44 10.34 -16.91
C ALA A 142 -10.48 9.99 -15.83
N LEU A 143 -11.12 11.01 -15.27
CA LEU A 143 -12.19 10.84 -14.32
C LEU A 143 -13.46 10.42 -15.06
N ALA A 144 -14.16 9.42 -14.52
CA ALA A 144 -15.54 9.15 -14.94
C ALA A 144 -16.41 10.38 -14.63
N GLN A 145 -17.46 10.61 -15.42
CA GLN A 145 -18.32 11.80 -15.30
C GLN A 145 -18.86 12.02 -13.88
N ALA A 146 -19.30 10.95 -13.21
CA ALA A 146 -19.78 11.01 -11.83
C ALA A 146 -18.68 11.47 -10.84
N ALA A 147 -17.44 11.03 -11.03
CA ALA A 147 -16.31 11.47 -10.22
C ALA A 147 -15.96 12.93 -10.51
N GLY A 148 -15.98 13.34 -11.79
CA GLY A 148 -15.81 14.74 -12.17
C GLY A 148 -16.85 15.66 -11.52
N ALA A 149 -18.13 15.25 -11.52
CA ALA A 149 -19.21 16.02 -10.90
C ALA A 149 -19.01 16.15 -9.38
N ALA A 150 -18.71 15.05 -8.70
CA ALA A 150 -18.44 15.07 -7.27
C ALA A 150 -17.23 15.94 -6.90
N VAL A 151 -16.21 16.01 -7.77
CA VAL A 151 -15.06 16.90 -7.56
C VAL A 151 -15.45 18.35 -7.81
N ALA A 152 -16.27 18.64 -8.82
CA ALA A 152 -16.70 20.01 -9.14
C ALA A 152 -17.31 20.73 -7.92
N ASP A 153 -18.10 20.02 -7.12
CA ASP A 153 -18.71 20.55 -5.88
C ASP A 153 -17.67 20.91 -4.79
N LEU A 154 -16.44 20.42 -4.91
CA LEU A 154 -15.33 20.65 -3.98
C LEU A 154 -14.32 21.69 -4.50
N LEU A 155 -14.46 22.14 -5.75
CA LEU A 155 -13.52 23.08 -6.36
C LEU A 155 -13.86 24.53 -5.99
N ALA A 156 -12.81 25.30 -5.74
CA ALA A 156 -12.89 26.74 -5.61
C ALA A 156 -12.02 27.40 -6.69
N ALA A 157 -12.40 28.61 -7.10
CA ALA A 157 -11.57 29.41 -8.00
C ALA A 157 -10.20 29.68 -7.36
N GLY A 158 -9.14 29.57 -8.17
CA GLY A 158 -7.78 29.87 -7.72
C GLY A 158 -7.65 31.31 -7.24
N ARG A 159 -6.86 31.52 -6.18
CA ARG A 159 -6.56 32.86 -5.66
C ARG A 159 -5.61 33.61 -6.61
N ARG A 160 -5.67 34.94 -6.63
CA ARG A 160 -4.65 35.75 -7.34
C ARG A 160 -3.25 35.44 -6.78
N GLY A 161 -2.27 35.29 -7.66
CA GLY A 161 -0.90 34.90 -7.27
C GLY A 161 -0.74 33.41 -6.95
N HIS A 162 -1.70 32.56 -7.34
CA HIS A 162 -1.56 31.12 -7.20
C HIS A 162 -0.29 30.64 -7.94
N PRO A 163 0.53 29.77 -7.32
CA PRO A 163 1.83 29.36 -7.86
C PRO A 163 1.73 28.64 -9.21
N TRP A 164 0.56 28.07 -9.51
CA TRP A 164 0.24 27.65 -10.86
C TRP A 164 -0.35 28.82 -11.66
N THR A 165 0.51 29.53 -12.38
CA THR A 165 0.12 30.51 -13.40
C THR A 165 0.09 29.78 -14.75
N GLY A 166 -1.09 29.27 -15.11
CA GLY A 166 -1.35 28.88 -16.50
C GLY A 166 -1.41 30.12 -17.38
#